data_AF-A0A0F9DBI2-F1
#
_entry.id   AF-A0A0F9DBI2-F1
#
_cell.length_a   1.000
_cell.length_b   1.000
_cell.length_c   1.000
_cell.angle_alpha   90.00
_cell.angle_beta   90.00
_cell.angle_gamma   90.00
#
_symmetry.space_group_name_H-M   'P 1'
#
loop_
_entity.id
_entity.type
_entity.pdbx_description
1 polymer ?
#
loop_
_entity_poly.entity_id
_entity_poly.type
_entity_poly.pdbx_seq_one_letter_code
_entity_poly.pdbx_strand_id
1 'polypeptide(L)' 'MLRAFSTAATGMVAQQMIVDTIANNLANINTVGFKRSQVDFHDLMYVRLLEPGRETPPVSQRRAASRSAAA' A
#
# COMPACT_ATOMS: atom_id res chain seq x y z
N MET A 1 8.89 -5.02 -9.23
CA MET A 1 7.92 -5.65 -10.17
C MET A 1 6.83 -6.44 -9.44
N LEU A 2 7.15 -7.43 -8.59
CA LEU A 2 6.14 -8.23 -7.87
C LEU A 2 5.16 -7.42 -6.99
N ARG A 3 5.65 -6.38 -6.31
CA ARG A 3 4.79 -5.47 -5.51
C ARG A 3 3.79 -4.70 -6.38
N ALA A 4 4.23 -4.16 -7.51
CA ALA A 4 3.34 -3.43 -8.42
C ALA A 4 2.27 -4.35 -9.03
N PHE A 5 2.63 -5.59 -9.39
CA PHE A 5 1.67 -6.56 -9.90
C PHE A 5 0.64 -6.98 -8.84
N SER A 6 1.06 -7.22 -7.60
CA SER A 6 0.14 -7.54 -6.50
C SER A 6 -0.79 -6.37 -6.15
N THR A 7 -0.31 -5.12 -6.19
CA THR A 7 -1.17 -3.94 -6.06
C THR A 7 -2.17 -3.83 -7.22
N ALA A 8 -1.75 -4.07 -8.46
CA ALA A 8 -2.66 -4.06 -9.60
C ALA A 8 -3.71 -5.19 -9.52
N ALA A 9 -3.30 -6.40 -9.13
CA ALA A 9 -4.20 -7.55 -8.98
C ALA A 9 -5.24 -7.31 -7.89
N THR A 10 -4.83 -6.80 -6.72
CA THR A 10 -5.77 -6.44 -5.64
C THR A 10 -6.71 -5.31 -6.05
N GLY A 11 -6.23 -4.33 -6.82
CA GLY A 11 -7.07 -3.29 -7.44
C GLY A 11 -8.12 -3.86 -8.41
N MET A 12 -7.75 -4.81 -9.27
CA MET A 12 -8.72 -5.46 -10.18
C MET A 12 -9.79 -6.24 -9.43
N VAL A 13 -9.40 -6.98 -8.39
CA VAL A 13 -10.35 -7.71 -7.53
C VAL A 13 -11.31 -6.74 -6.83
N ALA A 14 -10.79 -5.61 -6.34
CA ALA A 14 -11.63 -4.56 -5.75
C ALA A 14 -12.66 -4.02 -6.76
N GLN A 15 -12.24 -3.75 -8.00
CA GLN A 15 -13.16 -3.30 -9.06
C GLN A 15 -14.23 -4.35 -9.38
N GLN A 16 -13.85 -5.63 -9.45
CA GLN A 16 -14.81 -6.71 -9.65
C GLN A 16 -15.86 -6.73 -8.53
N MET A 17 -15.44 -6.60 -7.27
CA MET A 17 -16.33 -6.61 -6.11
C MET A 17 -17.31 -5.43 -6.11
N ILE A 18 -16.88 -4.25 -6.57
CA ILE A 18 -17.77 -3.10 -6.77
C ILE A 18 -18.85 -3.45 -7.80
N VAL A 19 -18.44 -3.97 -8.96
CA VAL A 19 -19.37 -4.32 -10.05
C VAL A 19 -20.38 -5.37 -9.58
N ASP A 20 -19.94 -6.41 -8.89
CA ASP A 20 -20.80 -7.48 -8.39
C ASP A 20 -21.82 -6.96 -7.37
N THR A 21 -21.40 -6.06 -6.49
CA THR A 21 -22.29 -5.45 -5.49
C THR A 21 -23.32 -4.53 -6.15
N ILE A 22 -22.91 -3.73 -7.14
CA ILE A 22 -23.82 -2.89 -7.93
C ILE A 22 -24.81 -3.78 -8.69
N ALA A 23 -24.33 -4.85 -9.33
CA ALA A 23 -25.17 -5.78 -10.06
C ALA A 23 -26.21 -6.45 -9.15
N ASN A 24 -25.81 -6.89 -7.96
CA ASN A 24 -26.73 -7.48 -6.98
C ASN A 24 -27.79 -6.47 -6.52
N ASN A 25 -27.37 -5.23 -6.20
CA ASN A 25 -28.30 -4.18 -5.79
C ASN A 25 -29.29 -3.81 -6.91
N LEU A 26 -28.81 -3.74 -8.16
CA LEU A 26 -29.64 -3.39 -9.30
C LEU A 26 -30.64 -4.50 -9.61
N ALA A 27 -30.21 -5.77 -9.54
CA ALA A 27 -31.09 -6.92 -9.75
C ALA A 27 -32.23 -7.01 -8.73
N ASN A 28 -32.03 -6.53 -7.51
CA ASN A 28 -33.00 -6.64 -6.42
C ASN A 28 -33.70 -5.32 -6.05
N ILE A 29 -33.54 -4.26 -6.85
CA ILE A 29 -34.07 -2.93 -6.52
C ILE A 29 -35.59 -2.90 -6.35
N ASN A 30 -36.32 -3.78 -7.06
CA ASN A 30 -37.78 -3.88 -7.01
C ASN A 30 -38.29 -4.95 -6.03
N THR A 31 -37.39 -5.64 -5.32
CA THR A 31 -37.76 -6.70 -4.37
C THR A 31 -38.15 -6.07 -3.04
N VAL A 32 -39.38 -6.30 -2.59
CA VAL A 32 -39.91 -5.73 -1.33
C VAL A 32 -39.07 -6.23 -0.14
N GLY A 33 -38.61 -5.30 0.70
CA GLY A 33 -37.80 -5.62 1.89
C GLY A 33 -36.30 -5.76 1.62
N PHE A 34 -35.83 -5.60 0.38
CA PHE A 34 -34.40 -5.65 0.06
C PHE A 34 -33.62 -4.50 0.73
N LYS A 35 -32.42 -4.82 1.23
CA LYS A 35 -31.49 -3.86 1.83
C LYS A 35 -30.26 -3.74 0.95
N ARG A 36 -29.96 -2.51 0.54
CA ARG A 36 -28.81 -2.21 -0.32
C ARG A 36 -27.50 -2.50 0.41
N SER A 37 -26.61 -3.22 -0.25
CA SER A 37 -25.24 -3.47 0.22
C SER A 37 -24.26 -2.46 -0.41
N GLN A 38 -23.24 -2.06 0.34
CA GLN A 38 -22.14 -1.22 -0.16
C GLN A 38 -20.81 -1.85 0.28
N VAL A 39 -19.78 -1.65 -0.54
CA VAL A 39 -18.43 -2.16 -0.27
C VAL A 39 -17.54 -0.97 0.05
N ASP A 40 -16.86 -1.05 1.20
CA ASP A 40 -15.84 -0.10 1.61
C ASP A 40 -14.48 -0.82 1.64
N PHE A 41 -13.45 -0.13 1.17
CA PHE A 41 -12.09 -0.66 1.13
C PHE A 41 -11.23 0.00 2.20
N HIS A 42 -10.42 -0.81 2.86
CA HIS A 42 -9.44 -0.34 3.84
C HIS A 42 -8.04 -0.64 3.33
N ASP A 43 -7.12 0.25 3.69
CA ASP A 43 -5.72 0.07 3.36
C ASP A 43 -5.08 -1.03 4.23
N LEU A 44 -4.02 -1.63 3.70
CA LEU A 44 -3.23 -2.63 4.39
C LEU A 44 -2.13 -1.97 5.24
N MET A 45 -1.46 -2.76 6.06
CA MET A 45 -0.35 -2.28 6.90
C MET A 45 0.80 -1.71 6.05
N TYR A 46 1.24 -0.50 6.38
CA TYR A 46 2.41 0.12 5.77
C TYR A 46 3.72 -0.57 6.18
N VAL A 47 4.55 -0.90 5.20
CA VAL A 47 5.92 -1.37 5.42
C VAL A 47 6.90 -0.21 5.25
N ARG A 48 7.55 0.23 6.34
CA ARG A 48 8.64 1.22 6.29
C ARG A 48 9.98 0.49 6.28
N LEU A 49 10.76 0.64 5.20
CA LEU A 49 12.07 -0.02 5.05
C LEU A 49 13.23 0.77 5.67
N LEU A 50 13.05 2.07 5.92
CA LEU A 50 14.00 2.89 6.65
C LEU A 50 13.23 3.67 7.71
N GLU A 51 13.75 3.66 8.93
CA GLU A 51 13.29 4.53 10.01
C GLU A 51 13.63 5.99 9.62
N PRO A 52 12.65 6.90 9.61
CA PRO A 52 12.95 8.33 9.48
C PRO A 52 13.81 8.74 10.68
N GLY A 53 15.05 9.15 10.43
CA GLY A 53 15.96 9.64 11.48
C GLY A 53 17.24 8.82 11.71
N ARG A 54 17.55 7.79 10.90
CA ARG A 54 18.90 7.21 10.97
C ARG A 54 19.91 8.24 10.50
N GLU A 55 20.70 8.78 11.43
CA GLU A 55 21.78 9.72 11.16
C GLU A 55 22.66 9.15 10.04
N THR A 56 22.69 9.83 8.89
CA THR A 56 23.82 9.70 7.97
C THR A 56 25.05 10.14 8.73
N PRO A 57 26.05 9.26 8.98
CA PRO A 57 27.23 9.68 9.70
C PRO A 57 27.82 10.88 8.97
N PRO A 58 28.12 11.99 9.67
CA PRO A 58 28.59 13.20 9.03
C PRO A 58 29.86 12.90 8.22
N VAL A 59 29.90 13.41 6.99
CA VAL A 59 31.02 13.27 6.03
C VAL A 59 32.37 13.74 6.60
N SER A 60 32.40 14.36 7.78
CA SER A 60 33.60 14.72 8.53
C SER A 60 34.43 13.50 9.01
N GLN A 61 33.82 12.36 9.33
CA GLN A 61 34.56 11.20 9.82
C GLN A 61 35.31 10.43 8.71
N ARG A 62 34.90 10.57 7.45
CA ARG A 62 35.54 9.88 6.32
C ARG A 62 36.91 10.46 5.94
N ARG A 63 37.20 11.72 6.31
CA ARG A 63 38.53 12.35 6.12
C ARG A 63 39.48 12.16 7.31
N ALA A 64 38.96 11.78 8.49
CA ALA A 64 39.78 11.52 9.68
C ALA A 64 40.45 10.14 9.62
N ALA A 65 39.77 9.13 9.07
CA ALA A 65 40.33 7.79 8.94
C ALA A 65 41.51 7.70 7.96
N SER A 66 41.57 8.56 6.94
CA SER A 66 42.65 8.52 5.93
C SER A 66 43.93 9.26 6.31
N ARG A 67 44.01 9.85 7.53
CA ARG A 67 45.21 10.57 8.01
C ARG A 67 45.95 9.89 9.15
N SER A 68 45.42 8.81 9.73
CA SER A 68 46.06 8.10 10.86
C SER A 68 46.86 6.85 10.46
N ALA A 69 46.97 6.54 9.16
CA ALA A 69 47.73 5.40 8.64
C ALA A 69 49.06 5.79 7.95
N ALA A 70 49.57 7.01 8.19
CA ALA A 70 50.77 7.55 7.53
C ALA A 70 51.85 8.08 8.49
N ALA A 71 51.90 7.61 9.73
CA ALA A 71 53.00 7.81 10.67
C ALA A 71 53.35 6.47 11.33
#